data_AF-A0A3B5LER6-F1
#
_entry.id   AF-A0A3B5LER6-F1
#
_cell.length_a   1.000
_cell.length_b   1.000
_cell.length_c   1.000
_cell.angle_alpha   90.00
_cell.angle_beta   90.00
_cell.angle_gamma   90.00
#
_symmetry.space_group_name_H-M   'P 1'
#
loop_
_entity.id
_entity.type
_entity.pdbx_description
1 polymer ?
#
loop_
_entity_poly.entity_id
_entity_poly.type
_entity_poly.pdbx_seq_one_letter_code
_entity_poly.pdbx_strand_id
1 'polypeptide(L)'
;MIEDKGHRVTDYFVVAGLTDKPTPLEQDLSETKSGGPKAPITDLAVINRSAGETAPEGFTCIETTYSGQPANLNHGSLKSPELFLCYKRVRGKPPLIDIGVLYEGKDRLIQGCEVIQATPYGRCANVNNSSANSQRIFVTLRRAPPVQPQNSLAVTDICVIITSKGETPPHTFCKVDRNLNCGMVGHKPSPESTVSNKVSNELMAETLF
;
A
#
# COMPACT_ATOMS: atom_id res chain seq x y z
N MET A 1 -35.49 46.06 17.10
CA MET A 1 -35.34 44.76 16.42
C MET A 1 -33.93 44.70 15.89
N ILE A 2 -33.12 43.75 16.35
CA ILE A 2 -31.74 43.52 15.89
C ILE A 2 -31.82 42.32 14.96
N GLU A 3 -31.51 42.53 13.67
CA GLU A 3 -31.36 41.46 12.69
C GLU A 3 -30.06 40.70 12.96
N ASP A 4 -30.19 39.43 13.32
CA ASP A 4 -29.09 38.49 13.51
C ASP A 4 -28.56 38.05 12.14
N LYS A 5 -27.38 38.55 11.74
CA LYS A 5 -26.68 38.08 10.54
C LYS A 5 -25.87 36.84 10.91
N GLY A 6 -26.46 35.68 10.61
CA GLY A 6 -25.83 34.37 10.83
C GLY A 6 -24.41 34.26 10.28
N HIS A 7 -23.57 33.52 11.00
CA HIS A 7 -22.19 33.21 10.64
C HIS A 7 -22.12 32.62 9.23
N ARG A 8 -21.52 33.36 8.29
CA ARG A 8 -21.25 32.87 6.94
C ARG A 8 -20.02 31.97 7.00
N VAL A 9 -20.23 30.67 6.84
CA VAL A 9 -19.17 29.69 6.60
C VAL A 9 -18.61 29.97 5.20
N THR A 10 -17.32 30.27 5.11
CA THR A 10 -16.62 30.40 3.82
C THR A 10 -16.09 29.04 3.43
N ASP A 11 -16.46 28.54 2.25
CA ASP A 11 -15.82 27.37 1.65
C ASP A 11 -14.44 27.78 1.15
N TYR A 12 -13.40 27.24 1.76
CA TYR A 12 -12.03 27.32 1.26
C TYR A 12 -11.78 26.09 0.38
N PHE A 13 -11.58 26.31 -0.91
CA PHE A 13 -11.04 25.29 -1.81
C PHE A 13 -9.57 25.62 -2.11
N VAL A 14 -8.71 24.59 -2.05
CA VAL A 14 -7.31 24.68 -2.46
C VAL A 14 -7.24 24.25 -3.92
N VAL A 15 -6.79 25.15 -4.79
CA VAL A 15 -6.45 24.80 -6.17
C VAL A 15 -4.99 24.38 -6.21
N ALA A 16 -4.72 23.10 -6.45
CA ALA A 16 -3.37 22.60 -6.72
C ALA A 16 -3.15 22.58 -8.25
N GLY A 17 -2.22 23.40 -8.73
CA GLY A 17 -1.85 23.49 -10.15
C GLY A 17 -1.36 24.89 -10.51
N LEU A 18 -0.04 25.11 -10.46
CA LEU A 18 0.57 26.34 -10.97
C LEU A 18 0.60 26.28 -12.49
N THR A 19 -0.41 26.88 -13.13
CA THR A 19 -0.37 27.30 -14.53
C THR A 19 -0.94 28.70 -14.66
N ASP A 20 -0.34 29.53 -15.52
CA ASP A 20 -0.63 30.97 -15.66
C ASP A 20 -2.04 31.30 -16.22
N LYS A 21 -2.89 30.28 -16.44
CA LYS A 21 -4.31 30.42 -16.82
C LYS A 21 -5.15 29.39 -16.07
N PRO A 22 -5.89 29.78 -15.01
CA PRO A 22 -6.81 28.87 -14.33
C PRO A 22 -8.01 28.60 -15.24
N THR A 23 -8.11 27.39 -15.79
CA THR A 23 -9.33 26.86 -16.40
C THR A 23 -10.17 26.16 -15.34
N PRO A 24 -11.48 26.43 -15.22
CA PRO A 24 -12.38 25.67 -14.36
C PRO A 24 -12.36 24.19 -14.75
N LEU A 25 -12.21 23.32 -13.75
CA LEU A 25 -12.15 21.85 -13.87
C LEU A 25 -13.54 21.24 -14.17
N GLU A 26 -14.19 21.61 -15.28
CA GLU A 26 -15.49 21.02 -15.65
C GLU A 26 -15.45 20.09 -16.88
N GLN A 27 -14.31 19.91 -17.54
CA GLN A 27 -14.24 19.09 -18.76
C GLN A 27 -12.99 18.21 -18.79
N ASP A 28 -12.95 17.18 -17.93
CA ASP A 28 -12.40 15.85 -18.31
C ASP A 28 -12.69 14.72 -17.31
N LEU A 29 -13.83 14.77 -16.62
CA LEU A 29 -14.23 13.74 -15.64
C LEU A 29 -15.00 12.56 -16.26
N SER A 30 -14.79 12.26 -17.54
CA SER A 30 -15.60 11.23 -18.24
C SER A 30 -15.32 9.77 -17.83
N GLU A 31 -14.47 9.52 -16.83
CA GLU A 31 -14.27 8.16 -16.27
C GLU A 31 -14.28 8.02 -14.73
N THR A 32 -14.50 9.08 -13.95
CA THR A 32 -14.64 8.93 -12.48
C THR A 32 -16.10 9.05 -12.05
N LYS A 33 -16.77 7.91 -12.00
CA LYS A 33 -18.13 7.75 -11.47
C LYS A 33 -18.27 8.40 -10.08
N SER A 34 -19.07 9.45 -10.00
CA SER A 34 -20.09 9.73 -8.97
C SER A 34 -19.97 8.97 -7.62
N GLY A 35 -18.99 9.28 -6.80
CA GLY A 35 -18.91 8.73 -5.45
C GLY A 35 -18.20 9.70 -4.54
N GLY A 36 -18.78 9.99 -3.37
CA GLY A 36 -18.07 10.73 -2.32
C GLY A 36 -16.75 10.03 -1.91
N PRO A 37 -16.05 10.54 -0.88
CA PRO A 37 -14.74 10.02 -0.47
C PRO A 37 -14.74 8.49 -0.36
N LYS A 38 -13.74 7.83 -0.97
CA LYS A 38 -13.57 6.36 -0.89
C LYS A 38 -13.60 5.94 0.58
N ALA A 39 -14.26 4.82 0.88
CA ALA A 39 -14.18 4.25 2.23
C ALA A 39 -12.73 3.90 2.58
N PRO A 40 -12.32 4.00 3.86
CA PRO A 40 -10.95 3.69 4.24
C PRO A 40 -10.65 2.20 4.07
N ILE A 41 -9.37 1.86 3.93
CA ILE A 41 -8.94 0.47 3.93
C ILE A 41 -9.01 -0.06 5.35
N THR A 42 -9.66 -1.21 5.49
CA THR A 42 -9.93 -1.84 6.78
C THR A 42 -9.27 -3.20 6.90
N ASP A 43 -9.01 -3.93 5.82
CA ASP A 43 -8.36 -5.24 5.93
C ASP A 43 -7.38 -5.46 4.79
N LEU A 44 -6.41 -6.31 5.05
CA LEU A 44 -5.44 -6.80 4.08
C LEU A 44 -5.47 -8.33 4.04
N ALA A 45 -5.11 -8.88 2.89
CA ALA A 45 -4.83 -10.29 2.71
C ALA A 45 -3.71 -10.46 1.70
N VAL A 46 -2.98 -11.57 1.77
CA VAL A 46 -2.03 -11.98 0.74
C VAL A 46 -2.56 -13.25 0.10
N ILE A 47 -2.56 -13.33 -1.22
CA ILE A 47 -2.99 -14.52 -1.97
C ILE A 47 -1.83 -15.06 -2.80
N ASN A 48 -1.82 -16.37 -3.03
CA ASN A 48 -0.88 -17.06 -3.91
C ASN A 48 -1.53 -17.41 -5.25
N ARG A 49 -1.31 -16.56 -6.25
CA ARG A 49 -1.94 -16.70 -7.57
C ARG A 49 -1.43 -17.92 -8.33
N SER A 50 -0.16 -18.28 -8.18
CA SER A 50 0.40 -19.49 -8.81
C SER A 50 -0.11 -20.80 -8.17
N ALA A 51 -0.72 -20.73 -6.99
CA ALA A 51 -1.46 -21.84 -6.39
C ALA A 51 -2.97 -21.84 -6.71
N GLY A 52 -3.42 -20.95 -7.61
CA GLY A 52 -4.83 -20.84 -8.00
C GLY A 52 -5.71 -20.08 -7.01
N GLU A 53 -5.13 -19.35 -6.05
CA GLU A 53 -5.90 -18.58 -5.07
C GLU A 53 -6.49 -17.30 -5.68
N THR A 54 -7.73 -16.99 -5.33
CA THR A 54 -8.43 -15.77 -5.76
C THR A 54 -8.63 -14.82 -4.58
N ALA A 55 -8.88 -13.54 -4.88
CA ALA A 55 -9.16 -12.53 -3.85
C ALA A 55 -10.38 -12.96 -3.01
N PRO A 56 -10.32 -12.84 -1.67
CA PRO A 56 -11.47 -13.15 -0.82
C PRO A 56 -12.66 -12.23 -1.09
N GLU A 57 -13.84 -12.63 -0.61
CA GLU A 57 -15.07 -11.88 -0.84
C GLU A 57 -15.01 -10.43 -0.31
N GLY A 58 -15.27 -9.49 -1.22
CA GLY A 58 -15.23 -8.05 -0.94
C GLY A 58 -13.83 -7.47 -0.83
N PHE A 59 -12.77 -8.23 -1.15
CA PHE A 59 -11.42 -7.71 -1.31
C PHE A 59 -11.13 -7.35 -2.78
N THR A 60 -10.34 -6.32 -2.99
CA THR A 60 -9.73 -5.96 -4.26
C THR A 60 -8.28 -6.42 -4.27
N CYS A 61 -7.86 -7.15 -5.30
CA CYS A 61 -6.46 -7.53 -5.50
C CYS A 61 -5.70 -6.42 -6.24
N ILE A 62 -4.49 -6.12 -5.79
CA ILE A 62 -3.53 -5.30 -6.55
C ILE A 62 -2.82 -6.25 -7.51
N GLU A 63 -3.35 -6.41 -8.73
CA GLU A 63 -2.80 -7.36 -9.71
C GLU A 63 -1.62 -6.75 -10.50
N THR A 64 -1.69 -5.46 -10.80
CA THR A 64 -0.68 -4.76 -11.57
C THR A 64 -0.23 -3.46 -10.90
N THR A 65 1.01 -3.05 -11.17
CA THR A 65 1.48 -1.71 -10.87
C THR A 65 0.85 -0.70 -11.84
N TYR A 66 1.08 0.60 -11.59
CA TYR A 66 0.53 1.65 -12.43
C TYR A 66 1.08 1.64 -13.87
N SER A 67 2.24 1.01 -14.12
CA SER A 67 2.79 0.82 -15.47
C SER A 67 2.35 -0.50 -16.13
N GLY A 68 1.46 -1.26 -15.48
CA GLY A 68 0.93 -2.52 -15.99
C GLY A 68 1.83 -3.74 -15.74
N GLN A 69 2.89 -3.61 -14.92
CA GLN A 69 3.70 -4.77 -14.53
C GLN A 69 2.99 -5.60 -13.46
N PRO A 70 3.18 -6.94 -13.40
CA PRO A 70 2.61 -7.75 -12.32
C PRO A 70 3.08 -7.27 -10.94
N ALA A 71 2.14 -6.95 -10.05
CA ALA A 71 2.40 -6.49 -8.67
C ALA A 71 2.76 -7.65 -7.71
N ASN A 72 3.50 -8.64 -8.20
CA ASN A 72 3.90 -9.83 -7.43
C ASN A 72 4.90 -9.43 -6.35
N LEU A 73 4.52 -9.48 -5.08
CA LEU A 73 5.38 -9.14 -3.93
C LEU A 73 6.61 -10.05 -3.80
N ASN A 74 6.60 -11.22 -4.45
CA ASN A 74 7.66 -12.24 -4.41
C ASN A 74 8.32 -12.42 -5.80
N HIS A 75 8.40 -11.33 -6.58
CA HIS A 75 9.02 -11.34 -7.91
C HIS A 75 10.53 -11.58 -7.83
N GLY A 76 11.11 -12.27 -8.83
CA GLY A 76 12.57 -12.43 -8.96
C GLY A 76 13.09 -13.88 -9.00
N SER A 77 12.20 -14.88 -8.92
CA SER A 77 12.55 -16.29 -9.14
C SER A 77 11.42 -17.01 -9.89
N LEU A 78 11.76 -17.81 -10.90
CA LEU A 78 10.78 -18.62 -11.65
C LEU A 78 10.06 -19.67 -10.79
N LYS A 79 10.67 -20.05 -9.67
CA LYS A 79 10.13 -21.07 -8.75
C LYS A 79 9.46 -20.46 -7.52
N SER A 80 9.50 -19.14 -7.34
CA SER A 80 8.84 -18.53 -6.18
C SER A 80 7.31 -18.51 -6.38
N PRO A 81 6.54 -18.66 -5.30
CA PRO A 81 5.10 -18.39 -5.32
C PRO A 81 4.82 -16.98 -5.84
N GLU A 82 3.70 -16.80 -6.55
CA GLU A 82 3.29 -15.48 -7.01
C GLU A 82 2.34 -14.87 -5.99
N LEU A 83 2.87 -14.00 -5.12
CA LEU A 83 2.13 -13.44 -4.00
C LEU A 83 1.63 -12.04 -4.31
N PHE A 84 0.34 -11.79 -4.10
CA PHE A 84 -0.28 -10.50 -4.36
C PHE A 84 -1.01 -9.99 -3.13
N LEU A 85 -0.99 -8.67 -2.92
CA LEU A 85 -1.73 -8.03 -1.85
C LEU A 85 -3.17 -7.78 -2.28
N CYS A 86 -4.10 -8.07 -1.39
CA CYS A 86 -5.49 -7.67 -1.49
C CYS A 86 -5.84 -6.76 -0.32
N TYR A 87 -6.78 -5.84 -0.55
CA TYR A 87 -7.31 -4.98 0.50
C TYR A 87 -8.84 -4.95 0.46
N LYS A 88 -9.47 -4.58 1.57
CA LYS A 88 -10.92 -4.39 1.66
C LYS A 88 -11.25 -3.04 2.29
N ARG A 89 -12.18 -2.32 1.66
CA ARG A 89 -12.68 -1.02 2.13
C ARG A 89 -14.08 -1.18 2.72
N VAL A 90 -14.27 -0.75 3.97
CA VAL A 90 -15.54 -0.87 4.70
C VAL A 90 -15.76 0.39 5.54
N ARG A 91 -16.96 0.96 5.50
CA ARG A 91 -17.35 2.06 6.42
C ARG A 91 -17.83 1.47 7.75
N GLY A 92 -17.58 2.18 8.85
CA GLY A 92 -18.03 1.77 10.19
C GLY A 92 -17.18 0.68 10.87
N LYS A 93 -16.14 0.18 10.20
CA LYS A 93 -15.09 -0.65 10.80
C LYS A 93 -13.85 0.21 11.05
N PRO A 94 -13.13 0.05 12.17
CA PRO A 94 -11.92 0.84 12.43
C PRO A 94 -10.90 0.67 11.29
N PRO A 95 -10.41 1.77 10.70
CA PRO A 95 -9.52 1.72 9.55
C PRO A 95 -8.14 1.19 9.91
N LEU A 96 -7.39 0.79 8.89
CA LEU A 96 -5.95 0.61 9.04
C LEU A 96 -5.28 1.98 9.11
N ILE A 97 -4.32 2.10 10.01
CA ILE A 97 -3.57 3.34 10.26
C ILE A 97 -2.08 3.16 9.97
N ASP A 98 -1.66 1.93 9.70
CA ASP A 98 -0.28 1.59 9.37
C ASP A 98 -0.24 0.27 8.61
N ILE A 99 0.71 0.18 7.68
CA ILE A 99 1.05 -1.04 6.94
C ILE A 99 2.57 -1.13 6.97
N GLY A 100 3.07 -2.31 7.32
CA GLY A 100 4.50 -2.54 7.51
C GLY A 100 4.99 -3.83 6.88
N VAL A 101 6.28 -4.06 7.03
CA VAL A 101 6.97 -5.30 6.67
C VAL A 101 7.77 -5.78 7.87
N LEU A 102 7.65 -7.07 8.20
CA LEU A 102 8.36 -7.72 9.31
C LEU A 102 9.34 -8.75 8.77
N TYR A 103 10.61 -8.63 9.15
CA TYR A 103 11.62 -9.67 8.94
C TYR A 103 11.67 -10.60 10.14
N GLU A 104 11.14 -11.81 9.98
CA GLU A 104 11.06 -12.81 11.04
C GLU A 104 12.46 -13.11 11.62
N GLY A 105 12.56 -13.12 12.96
CA GLY A 105 13.81 -13.37 13.69
C GLY A 105 14.78 -12.20 13.78
N LYS A 106 14.57 -11.10 13.05
CA LYS A 106 15.42 -9.89 13.11
C LYS A 106 14.68 -8.68 13.68
N ASP A 107 13.44 -8.49 13.25
CA ASP A 107 12.62 -7.38 13.72
C ASP A 107 11.73 -7.83 14.88
N ARG A 108 11.50 -6.92 15.82
CA ARG A 108 10.48 -7.09 16.86
C ARG A 108 9.15 -6.57 16.33
N LEU A 109 8.08 -7.35 16.50
CA LEU A 109 6.73 -6.90 16.16
C LEU A 109 6.37 -5.64 16.98
N ILE A 110 5.99 -4.58 16.27
CA ILE A 110 5.54 -3.33 16.85
C ILE A 110 4.22 -3.58 17.59
N GLN A 111 4.08 -3.00 18.79
CA GLN A 111 2.87 -3.16 19.59
C GLN A 111 1.63 -2.64 18.83
N GLY A 112 0.56 -3.46 18.84
CA GLY A 112 -0.68 -3.17 18.13
C GLY A 112 -0.67 -3.55 16.66
N CYS A 113 0.46 -3.99 16.10
CA CYS A 113 0.51 -4.53 14.75
C CYS A 113 0.19 -6.04 14.74
N GLU A 114 -0.48 -6.47 13.69
CA GLU A 114 -0.80 -7.86 13.37
C GLU A 114 0.05 -8.31 12.17
N VAL A 115 0.38 -9.60 12.09
CA VAL A 115 1.20 -10.18 11.01
C VAL A 115 0.32 -11.05 10.12
N ILE A 116 0.38 -10.84 8.80
CA ILE A 116 -0.25 -11.72 7.82
C ILE A 116 0.69 -12.90 7.57
N GLN A 117 0.58 -13.94 8.40
CA GLN A 117 1.44 -15.13 8.30
C GLN A 117 0.98 -16.12 7.23
N ALA A 118 -0.33 -16.14 6.94
CA ALA A 118 -0.93 -17.09 6.02
C ALA A 118 -1.87 -16.41 5.02
N THR A 119 -1.99 -17.01 3.85
CA THR A 119 -3.04 -16.70 2.90
C THR A 119 -4.39 -17.12 3.48
N PRO A 120 -5.51 -16.54 3.00
CA PRO A 120 -6.86 -16.96 3.38
C PRO A 120 -7.14 -18.46 3.14
N TYR A 121 -6.31 -19.13 2.34
CA TYR A 121 -6.40 -20.56 2.01
C TYR A 121 -5.41 -21.42 2.82
N GLY A 122 -4.77 -20.86 3.86
CA GLY A 122 -3.91 -21.58 4.80
C GLY A 122 -2.47 -21.81 4.32
N ARG A 123 -2.02 -21.18 3.23
CA ARG A 123 -0.62 -21.25 2.77
C ARG A 123 0.23 -20.20 3.45
N CYS A 124 1.54 -20.39 3.51
CA CYS A 124 2.46 -19.38 4.05
C CYS A 124 2.46 -18.10 3.18
N ALA A 125 2.30 -16.93 3.79
CA ALA A 125 2.32 -15.63 3.13
C ALA A 125 3.72 -14.96 3.14
N ASN A 126 4.78 -15.76 3.08
CA ASN A 126 6.16 -15.26 3.05
C ASN A 126 6.46 -14.59 1.69
N VAL A 127 6.66 -13.28 1.71
CA VAL A 127 6.92 -12.47 0.51
C VAL A 127 8.40 -12.39 0.11
N ASN A 128 9.28 -13.18 0.73
CA ASN A 128 10.67 -13.31 0.31
C ASN A 128 10.83 -14.31 -0.84
N ASN A 129 11.60 -13.93 -1.87
CA ASN A 129 11.96 -14.73 -3.04
C ASN A 129 13.24 -15.58 -2.89
N SER A 130 13.90 -15.47 -1.75
CA SER A 130 15.12 -16.24 -1.44
C SER A 130 14.80 -17.69 -1.04
N SER A 131 15.83 -18.51 -0.82
CA SER A 131 15.66 -19.94 -0.50
C SER A 131 14.73 -20.17 0.71
N ALA A 132 14.08 -21.33 0.80
CA ALA A 132 13.13 -21.64 1.86
C ALA A 132 13.71 -21.57 3.29
N ASN A 133 15.05 -21.65 3.42
CA ASN A 133 15.79 -21.54 4.67
C ASN A 133 16.27 -20.11 4.97
N SER A 134 15.96 -19.15 4.09
CA SER A 134 16.27 -17.74 4.30
C SER A 134 15.26 -17.08 5.24
N GLN A 135 15.63 -15.89 5.72
CA GLN A 135 14.79 -15.06 6.58
C GLN A 135 13.40 -14.83 5.95
N ARG A 136 12.33 -15.14 6.69
CA ARG A 136 10.97 -14.90 6.20
C ARG A 136 10.59 -13.43 6.35
N ILE A 137 9.82 -12.93 5.39
CA ILE A 137 9.33 -11.57 5.35
C ILE A 137 7.80 -11.63 5.27
N PHE A 138 7.12 -10.88 6.12
CA PHE A 138 5.66 -10.85 6.18
C PHE A 138 5.14 -9.42 6.16
N VAL A 139 3.94 -9.22 5.62
CA VAL A 139 3.21 -7.94 5.70
C VAL A 139 2.60 -7.81 7.10
N THR A 140 2.67 -6.62 7.66
CA THR A 140 2.00 -6.26 8.92
C THR A 140 0.98 -5.16 8.70
N LEU A 141 0.00 -5.10 9.59
CA LEU A 141 -1.02 -4.05 9.61
C LEU A 141 -1.25 -3.58 11.03
N ARG A 142 -1.64 -2.32 11.21
CA ARG A 142 -2.16 -1.81 12.48
C ARG A 142 -3.52 -1.21 12.25
N ARG A 143 -4.47 -1.63 13.07
CA ARG A 143 -5.82 -1.10 13.08
C ARG A 143 -5.92 0.05 14.08
N ALA A 144 -6.74 1.04 13.75
CA ALA A 144 -7.13 2.04 14.72
C ALA A 144 -7.86 1.42 15.92
N PRO A 145 -7.74 2.02 17.11
CA PRO A 145 -8.62 1.71 18.23
C PRO A 145 -10.10 1.94 17.85
N PRO A 146 -11.05 1.20 18.44
CA PRO A 146 -12.48 1.38 18.17
C PRO A 146 -13.01 2.80 18.46
N VAL A 147 -12.38 3.51 19.41
CA VAL A 147 -12.70 4.90 19.74
C VAL A 147 -11.62 5.79 19.12
N GLN A 148 -11.98 6.53 18.07
CA GLN A 148 -11.06 7.43 17.36
C GLN A 148 -11.30 8.91 17.71
N PRO A 149 -10.24 9.73 17.79
CA PRO A 149 -10.34 11.18 17.68
C PRO A 149 -10.88 11.57 16.30
N GLN A 150 -11.52 12.75 16.16
CA GLN A 150 -12.16 13.15 14.91
C GLN A 150 -11.22 13.30 13.69
N ASN A 151 -9.90 13.42 13.90
CA ASN A 151 -8.90 13.56 12.84
C ASN A 151 -7.88 12.41 12.87
N SER A 152 -8.36 11.17 12.92
CA SER A 152 -7.47 10.01 12.90
C SER A 152 -7.05 9.67 11.48
N LEU A 153 -5.74 9.57 11.24
CA LEU A 153 -5.16 9.05 10.01
C LEU A 153 -5.78 7.70 9.63
N ALA A 154 -6.02 7.49 8.34
CA ALA A 154 -6.48 6.24 7.76
C ALA A 154 -5.75 5.96 6.44
N VAL A 155 -5.39 4.70 6.22
CA VAL A 155 -4.88 4.25 4.93
C VAL A 155 -6.03 4.25 3.92
N THR A 156 -5.92 5.08 2.89
CA THR A 156 -6.96 5.28 1.87
C THR A 156 -6.67 4.51 0.60
N ASP A 157 -5.39 4.37 0.25
CA ASP A 157 -4.97 3.66 -0.94
C ASP A 157 -3.63 2.96 -0.75
N ILE A 158 -3.41 1.92 -1.56
CA ILE A 158 -2.20 1.10 -1.53
C ILE A 158 -1.82 0.79 -2.98
N CYS A 159 -0.55 0.94 -3.31
CA CYS A 159 -0.01 0.46 -4.57
C CYS A 159 1.32 -0.27 -4.37
N VAL A 160 1.72 -1.01 -5.39
CA VAL A 160 3.04 -1.62 -5.48
C VAL A 160 3.78 -0.92 -6.61
N ILE A 161 5.04 -0.60 -6.38
CA ILE A 161 5.93 -0.11 -7.44
C ILE A 161 7.11 -1.05 -7.67
N ILE A 162 7.69 -0.98 -8.85
CA ILE A 162 8.90 -1.69 -9.25
C ILE A 162 9.99 -0.68 -9.58
N THR A 163 10.79 -0.30 -8.58
CA THR A 163 11.83 0.73 -8.75
C THR A 163 12.89 0.31 -9.76
N SER A 164 13.17 -0.98 -9.88
CA SER A 164 14.07 -1.54 -10.91
C SER A 164 13.58 -1.35 -12.35
N LYS A 165 12.31 -1.00 -12.55
CA LYS A 165 11.71 -0.65 -13.85
C LYS A 165 11.54 0.86 -14.02
N GLY A 166 12.14 1.66 -13.13
CA GLY A 166 12.05 3.12 -13.17
C GLY A 166 10.75 3.67 -12.59
N GLU A 167 9.95 2.85 -11.91
CA GLU A 167 8.75 3.35 -11.26
C GLU A 167 9.08 4.19 -10.03
N THR A 168 8.30 5.26 -9.83
CA THR A 168 8.41 6.17 -8.69
C THR A 168 7.12 6.14 -7.88
N PRO A 169 7.17 6.36 -6.55
CA PRO A 169 5.98 6.48 -5.74
C PRO A 169 5.04 7.57 -6.29
N PRO A 170 3.73 7.30 -6.41
CA PRO A 170 2.76 8.34 -6.79
C PRO A 170 2.75 9.48 -5.76
N HIS A 171 2.29 10.67 -6.19
CA HIS A 171 2.05 11.80 -5.28
C HIS A 171 1.14 11.35 -4.12
N THR A 172 1.40 11.85 -2.91
CA THR A 172 0.74 11.53 -1.62
C THR A 172 0.96 10.13 -1.03
N PHE A 173 1.67 9.23 -1.73
CA PHE A 173 2.02 7.92 -1.16
C PHE A 173 3.31 7.98 -0.36
N CYS A 174 3.29 7.35 0.80
CA CYS A 174 4.49 7.05 1.56
C CYS A 174 4.94 5.62 1.26
N LYS A 175 6.24 5.46 1.11
CA LYS A 175 6.86 4.15 1.05
C LYS A 175 6.70 3.46 2.40
N VAL A 176 6.19 2.23 2.37
CA VAL A 176 6.21 1.38 3.55
C VAL A 176 7.67 1.09 3.88
N ASP A 177 8.11 1.54 5.06
CA ASP A 177 9.50 1.43 5.46
C ASP A 177 9.96 -0.04 5.44
N ARG A 178 11.15 -0.26 4.86
CA ARG A 178 11.78 -1.55 4.51
C ARG A 178 11.24 -2.20 3.22
N ASN A 179 12.12 -2.33 2.24
CA ASN A 179 11.82 -2.92 0.93
C ASN A 179 11.52 -4.41 0.98
N LEU A 180 10.42 -4.81 0.34
CA LEU A 180 10.21 -6.20 -0.02
C LEU A 180 11.37 -6.65 -0.94
N ASN A 181 11.91 -7.85 -0.71
CA ASN A 181 13.02 -8.43 -1.49
C ASN A 181 14.36 -7.67 -1.47
N CYS A 182 14.64 -6.87 -0.43
CA CYS A 182 16.00 -6.31 -0.22
C CYS A 182 17.00 -7.43 0.07
N GLY A 183 17.55 -8.04 -0.98
CA GLY A 183 18.63 -8.99 -0.87
C GLY A 183 19.89 -8.28 -0.39
N MET A 184 20.10 -8.27 0.92
CA MET A 184 21.39 -8.07 1.61
C MET A 184 22.50 -7.43 0.75
N VAL A 185 22.56 -6.09 0.72
CA VAL A 185 23.81 -5.40 0.38
C VAL A 185 24.59 -5.24 1.68
N GLY A 186 25.24 -6.33 2.09
CA GLY A 186 26.41 -6.23 2.94
C GLY A 186 27.61 -6.02 2.02
N HIS A 187 28.10 -4.78 1.94
CA HIS A 187 29.52 -4.40 1.88
C HIS A 187 29.64 -2.95 1.38
N LYS A 188 30.62 -2.23 1.97
CA LYS A 188 31.04 -0.87 1.58
C LYS A 188 31.14 -0.73 0.05
N PRO A 189 30.88 0.46 -0.52
CA PRO A 189 30.97 0.66 -1.96
C PRO A 189 32.42 0.49 -2.40
N SER A 190 32.72 -0.60 -3.11
CA SER A 190 33.84 -0.68 -4.04
C SER A 190 33.31 -0.35 -5.44
N PRO A 191 34.01 0.49 -6.22
CA PRO A 191 33.67 0.67 -7.62
C PRO A 191 33.99 -0.67 -8.30
N GLU A 192 33.09 -1.16 -9.15
CA GLU A 192 33.18 -2.47 -9.81
C GLU A 192 32.75 -3.67 -8.95
N SER A 193 31.45 -3.84 -8.78
CA SER A 193 30.87 -5.19 -8.66
C SER A 193 29.54 -5.24 -9.42
N THR A 194 29.42 -6.28 -10.24
CA THR A 194 28.33 -6.52 -11.18
C THR A 194 26.97 -6.44 -10.49
N VAL A 195 26.12 -5.52 -10.98
CA VAL A 195 24.74 -5.32 -10.53
C VAL A 195 23.97 -6.63 -10.67
N SER A 196 23.75 -7.33 -9.56
CA SER A 196 22.70 -8.34 -9.52
C SER A 196 21.38 -7.57 -9.60
N ASN A 197 20.74 -7.57 -10.78
CA ASN A 197 19.43 -6.97 -11.03
C ASN A 197 18.36 -7.69 -10.19
N LYS A 198 18.34 -7.44 -8.88
CA LYS A 198 17.24 -7.85 -8.01
C LYS A 198 16.09 -6.87 -8.21
N VAL A 199 14.95 -7.41 -8.61
CA VAL A 199 13.71 -6.66 -8.76
C VAL A 199 13.25 -6.22 -7.36
N SER A 200 13.37 -4.92 -7.09
CA SER A 200 12.92 -4.31 -5.83
C SER A 200 11.47 -3.89 -5.99
N ASN A 201 10.55 -4.76 -5.60
CA ASN A 201 9.14 -4.40 -5.47
C ASN A 201 8.96 -3.70 -4.13
N GLU A 202 8.24 -2.59 -4.13
CA GLU A 202 8.07 -1.75 -2.94
C GLU A 202 6.59 -1.49 -2.72
N LEU A 203 6.15 -1.66 -1.48
CA LEU A 203 4.79 -1.39 -1.08
C LEU A 203 4.66 0.09 -0.71
N MET A 204 3.62 0.73 -1.21
CA MET A 204 3.31 2.14 -1.00
C MET A 204 1.92 2.27 -0.39
N ALA A 205 1.77 3.13 0.60
CA ALA A 205 0.50 3.42 1.25
C ALA A 205 0.23 4.92 1.28
N GLU A 206 -0.97 5.32 0.87
CA GLU A 206 -1.47 6.68 1.06
C GLU A 206 -2.25 6.72 2.37
N THR A 207 -1.92 7.70 3.23
CA THR A 207 -2.60 7.92 4.50
C THR A 207 -3.13 9.35 4.55
N LEU A 208 -4.43 9.49 4.76
CA LEU A 208 -5.12 10.78 4.84
C LEU A 208 -5.81 10.94 6.20
N PHE A 209 -6.01 12.19 6.63
CA PHE A 209 -6.77 12.55 7.82
C PHE A 209 -8.27 12.50 7.58
#